data_AF-A0A218Y263-F1
#
_entry.id   AF-A0A218Y263-F1
#
_cell.length_a   1.000
_cell.length_b   1.000
_cell.length_c   1.000
_cell.angle_alpha   90.00
_cell.angle_beta   90.00
_cell.angle_gamma   90.00
#
_symmetry.space_group_name_H-M   'P 1'
#
loop_
_entity.id
_entity.type
_entity.pdbx_description
1 polymer ?
#
loop_
_entity_poly.entity_id
_entity_poly.type
_entity_poly.pdbx_seq_one_letter_code
_entity_poly.pdbx_strand_id
1 'polypeptide(L)'
;MDGIMLLSKPAKGVEKTFSLLSLLGKILPIYKEVVCELKAAGASWIQFDEPTLVMDLDSHKLQAFTEACSELESSLSGLNVGVTGFGFDLVRGTNTLDLIKAEFPKGKYLFAGVVDGRNIWANDLAASLNTLGALEGIVGKDKLVVSTSCSLLHTAVDLVNETKLDKEIKSWLAFAAQKVVEVNVLAKTLAGQKDEEELQYLSDPGFETPLKRFRGVIIRASNDPDPDRLKNPDYDVLVHGEPERNDMVKYFGEQLSGFAFTANGWVQSYGSRCAKPPIIYGDVSRPKPMTVFWSSRAQTMTSCPMKGMLTGPVTINWSFVRNDQPRFETCYQISLAIKDEVEDLETAGIKVIQIDKAALREGLPLRKSEHAFYLDRAVHSFRITNCGVKDATQRGGEVGGWNRPRIPSTEEIADRINKMLTVLKSNILWANPDCGLKTRKYAEVKPALQNMVAAAKLLRTQLA
;
A
#
# COMPACT_ATOMS: atom_id res chain seq x y z
N MET A 1 -3.96 -18.35 -15.21
CA MET A 1 -4.34 -18.63 -16.61
C MET A 1 -5.42 -17.67 -17.05
N ASP A 2 -6.59 -17.64 -16.42
CA ASP A 2 -7.65 -16.64 -16.70
C ASP A 2 -7.46 -15.35 -15.93
N GLY A 3 -6.80 -15.43 -14.77
CA GLY A 3 -6.44 -14.27 -13.97
C GLY A 3 -5.69 -13.22 -14.79
N ILE A 4 -4.82 -13.62 -15.73
CA ILE A 4 -4.09 -12.66 -16.57
C ILE A 4 -5.02 -11.88 -17.51
N MET A 5 -6.07 -12.51 -18.04
CA MET A 5 -7.08 -11.83 -18.87
C MET A 5 -7.91 -10.86 -18.05
N LEU A 6 -8.32 -11.26 -16.84
CA LEU A 6 -9.10 -10.41 -15.94
C LEU A 6 -8.30 -9.22 -15.39
N LEU A 7 -6.98 -9.35 -15.28
CA LEU A 7 -6.06 -8.26 -14.90
C LEU A 7 -5.72 -7.32 -16.07
N SER A 8 -5.93 -7.76 -17.32
CA SER A 8 -5.60 -6.98 -18.53
C SER A 8 -6.60 -5.86 -18.83
N LYS A 9 -6.28 -5.03 -19.82
CA LYS A 9 -7.14 -3.98 -20.38
C LYS A 9 -7.03 -3.96 -21.91
N PRO A 10 -8.13 -3.72 -22.65
CA PRO A 10 -8.05 -3.56 -24.10
C PRO A 10 -7.13 -2.39 -24.48
N ALA A 11 -6.38 -2.55 -25.56
CA ALA A 11 -5.57 -1.48 -26.12
C ALA A 11 -6.44 -0.33 -26.65
N LYS A 12 -5.85 0.86 -26.80
CA LYS A 12 -6.55 2.01 -27.38
C LYS A 12 -7.00 1.68 -28.81
N GLY A 13 -8.28 1.92 -29.12
CA GLY A 13 -8.87 1.65 -30.43
C GLY A 13 -9.61 0.31 -30.53
N VAL A 14 -9.52 -0.55 -29.51
CA VAL A 14 -10.35 -1.77 -29.44
C VAL A 14 -11.80 -1.40 -29.08
N GLU A 15 -12.76 -2.05 -29.74
CA GLU A 15 -14.18 -1.81 -29.53
C GLU A 15 -14.61 -2.10 -28.08
N LYS A 16 -15.58 -1.34 -27.56
CA LYS A 16 -16.07 -1.49 -26.18
C LYS A 16 -16.81 -2.81 -25.93
N THR A 17 -17.32 -3.43 -27.01
CA THR A 17 -18.00 -4.73 -27.01
C THR A 17 -17.04 -5.91 -26.90
N PHE A 18 -15.73 -5.69 -27.09
CA PHE A 18 -14.72 -6.73 -27.04
C PHE A 18 -14.56 -7.31 -25.63
N SER A 19 -14.62 -8.65 -25.52
CA SER A 19 -14.34 -9.37 -24.29
C SER A 19 -12.91 -9.89 -24.27
N LEU A 20 -12.14 -9.56 -23.22
CA LEU A 20 -10.79 -10.09 -23.03
C LEU A 20 -10.76 -11.62 -22.92
N LEU A 21 -11.81 -12.22 -22.31
CA LEU A 21 -11.93 -13.68 -22.18
C LEU A 21 -12.06 -14.38 -23.53
N SER A 22 -12.46 -13.68 -24.60
CA SER A 22 -12.47 -14.27 -25.96
C SER A 22 -11.08 -14.65 -26.47
N LEU A 23 -10.01 -14.18 -25.84
CA LEU A 23 -8.63 -14.53 -26.18
C LEU A 23 -8.15 -15.83 -25.53
N LEU A 24 -8.96 -16.46 -24.67
CA LEU A 24 -8.56 -17.65 -23.94
C LEU A 24 -8.08 -18.77 -24.88
N GLY A 25 -8.82 -19.05 -25.95
CA GLY A 25 -8.44 -20.05 -26.96
C GLY A 25 -7.13 -19.76 -27.69
N LYS A 26 -6.62 -18.52 -27.68
CA LYS A 26 -5.31 -18.16 -28.27
C LYS A 26 -4.16 -18.35 -27.30
N ILE A 27 -4.43 -18.31 -26.00
CA ILE A 27 -3.40 -18.27 -24.95
C ILE A 27 -3.20 -19.65 -24.34
N LEU A 28 -4.26 -20.45 -24.21
CA LEU A 28 -4.15 -21.81 -23.68
C LEU A 28 -3.15 -22.70 -24.44
N PRO A 29 -3.03 -22.65 -25.78
CA PRO A 29 -1.99 -23.41 -26.49
C PRO A 29 -0.57 -23.07 -26.02
N ILE A 30 -0.29 -21.79 -25.73
CA ILE A 30 1.01 -21.35 -25.24
C ILE A 30 1.25 -21.86 -23.81
N TYR A 31 0.22 -21.87 -22.95
CA TYR A 31 0.33 -22.48 -21.63
C TYR A 31 0.62 -23.99 -21.72
N LYS A 32 0.04 -24.70 -22.69
CA LYS A 32 0.34 -26.13 -22.92
C LYS A 32 1.80 -26.33 -23.31
N GLU A 33 2.35 -25.50 -24.19
CA GLU A 33 3.77 -25.55 -24.58
C GLU A 33 4.68 -25.37 -23.35
N VAL A 34 4.44 -24.32 -22.54
CA VAL A 34 5.21 -24.07 -21.32
C VAL A 34 5.11 -25.23 -20.32
N VAL A 35 3.92 -25.81 -20.12
CA VAL A 35 3.74 -26.98 -19.25
C VAL A 35 4.52 -28.18 -19.77
N CYS A 36 4.51 -28.44 -21.07
CA CYS A 36 5.27 -29.51 -21.70
C CYS A 36 6.78 -29.32 -21.50
N GLU A 37 7.29 -28.11 -21.69
CA GLU A 37 8.70 -27.78 -21.45
C GLU A 37 9.10 -27.98 -19.99
N LEU A 38 8.28 -27.52 -19.04
CA LEU A 38 8.53 -27.69 -17.61
C LEU A 38 8.57 -29.19 -17.22
N LYS A 39 7.65 -29.99 -17.76
CA LYS A 39 7.65 -31.44 -17.55
C LYS A 39 8.87 -32.11 -18.16
N ALA A 40 9.25 -31.73 -19.37
CA ALA A 40 10.46 -32.23 -20.02
C ALA A 40 11.73 -31.88 -19.23
N ALA A 41 11.73 -30.74 -18.54
CA ALA A 41 12.80 -30.34 -17.61
C ALA A 41 12.75 -31.06 -16.25
N GLY A 42 11.76 -31.92 -16.00
CA GLY A 42 11.63 -32.73 -14.79
C GLY A 42 10.76 -32.13 -13.68
N ALA A 43 10.00 -31.07 -13.96
CA ALA A 43 9.05 -30.53 -12.98
C ALA A 43 7.96 -31.57 -12.66
N SER A 44 7.73 -31.83 -11.37
CA SER A 44 6.68 -32.73 -10.86
C SER A 44 5.48 -31.98 -10.26
N TRP A 45 5.66 -30.68 -9.98
CA TRP A 45 4.65 -29.77 -9.47
C TRP A 45 4.71 -28.45 -10.22
N ILE A 46 3.54 -27.82 -10.38
CA ILE A 46 3.38 -26.50 -10.97
C ILE A 46 2.36 -25.73 -10.15
N GLN A 47 2.63 -24.44 -9.92
CA GLN A 47 1.71 -23.52 -9.27
C GLN A 47 1.13 -22.57 -10.32
N PHE A 48 -0.20 -22.43 -10.30
CA PHE A 48 -0.91 -21.43 -11.08
C PHE A 48 -1.58 -20.44 -10.15
N ASP A 49 -1.14 -19.18 -10.22
CA ASP A 49 -1.73 -18.11 -9.44
C ASP A 49 -3.02 -17.61 -10.11
N GLU A 50 -4.17 -17.87 -9.47
CA GLU A 50 -5.49 -17.36 -9.85
C GLU A 50 -6.09 -16.43 -8.78
N PRO A 51 -5.40 -15.33 -8.40
CA PRO A 51 -5.84 -14.48 -7.30
C PRO A 51 -7.15 -13.73 -7.59
N THR A 52 -7.57 -13.65 -8.86
CA THR A 52 -8.84 -13.00 -9.22
C THR A 52 -10.06 -13.76 -8.71
N LEU A 53 -9.92 -15.03 -8.32
CA LEU A 53 -10.98 -15.82 -7.66
C LEU A 53 -11.40 -15.24 -6.30
N VAL A 54 -10.56 -14.42 -5.66
CA VAL A 54 -10.95 -13.72 -4.42
C VAL A 54 -11.81 -12.47 -4.67
N MET A 55 -12.04 -12.09 -5.93
CA MET A 55 -12.87 -10.95 -6.31
C MET A 55 -14.35 -11.35 -6.43
N ASP A 56 -15.22 -10.35 -6.56
CA ASP A 56 -16.64 -10.59 -6.88
C ASP A 56 -16.81 -10.83 -8.38
N LEU A 57 -16.83 -12.10 -8.76
CA LEU A 57 -16.96 -12.59 -10.14
C LEU A 57 -18.41 -13.01 -10.45
N ASP A 58 -18.85 -12.77 -11.68
CA ASP A 58 -20.11 -13.30 -12.20
C ASP A 58 -19.94 -14.74 -12.71
N SER A 59 -21.05 -15.42 -12.95
CA SER A 59 -21.06 -16.83 -13.38
C SER A 59 -20.31 -17.06 -14.68
N HIS A 60 -20.39 -16.14 -15.64
CA HIS A 60 -19.67 -16.24 -16.91
C HIS A 60 -18.15 -16.21 -16.70
N LYS A 61 -17.65 -15.34 -15.80
CA LYS A 61 -16.22 -15.33 -15.45
C LYS A 61 -15.78 -16.59 -14.72
N LEU A 62 -16.59 -17.09 -13.80
CA LEU A 62 -16.28 -18.35 -13.10
C LEU A 62 -16.25 -19.54 -14.08
N GLN A 63 -17.16 -19.57 -15.04
CA GLN A 63 -17.21 -20.61 -16.07
C GLN A 63 -15.92 -20.64 -16.92
N ALA A 64 -15.32 -19.49 -17.20
CA ALA A 64 -14.07 -19.42 -17.95
C ALA A 64 -12.92 -20.19 -17.25
N PHE A 65 -12.85 -20.18 -15.92
CA PHE A 65 -11.86 -20.97 -15.17
C PHE A 65 -12.08 -22.47 -15.34
N THR A 66 -13.34 -22.91 -15.33
CA THR A 66 -13.70 -24.32 -15.57
C THR A 66 -13.25 -24.74 -16.96
N GLU A 67 -13.52 -23.91 -17.97
CA GLU A 67 -13.14 -24.17 -19.37
C GLU A 67 -11.61 -24.23 -19.53
N ALA A 68 -10.88 -23.28 -18.98
CA ALA A 68 -9.42 -23.27 -19.02
C ALA A 68 -8.79 -24.49 -18.35
N CYS A 69 -9.28 -24.86 -17.16
CA CYS A 69 -8.79 -26.03 -16.44
C CYS A 69 -9.05 -27.33 -17.22
N SER A 70 -10.24 -27.46 -17.81
CA SER A 70 -10.63 -28.63 -18.60
C SER A 70 -9.76 -28.77 -19.85
N GLU A 71 -9.50 -27.67 -20.55
CA GLU A 71 -8.68 -27.66 -21.76
C GLU A 71 -7.21 -28.03 -21.50
N LEU A 72 -6.70 -27.76 -20.29
CA LEU A 72 -5.32 -28.06 -19.89
C LEU A 72 -5.15 -29.43 -19.25
N GLU A 73 -6.23 -30.09 -18.84
CA GLU A 73 -6.19 -31.37 -18.12
C GLU A 73 -5.32 -32.42 -18.84
N SER A 74 -5.47 -32.52 -20.16
CA SER A 74 -4.68 -33.45 -20.99
C SER A 74 -3.16 -33.16 -20.94
N SER A 75 -2.76 -31.89 -20.92
CA SER A 75 -1.35 -31.47 -20.87
C SER A 75 -0.75 -31.64 -19.47
N LEU A 76 -1.60 -31.52 -18.45
CA LEU A 76 -1.26 -31.81 -17.06
C LEU A 76 -1.08 -33.32 -16.78
N SER A 77 -1.55 -34.21 -17.67
CA SER A 77 -1.37 -35.66 -17.51
C SER A 77 0.11 -36.05 -17.35
N GLY A 78 0.49 -36.67 -16.23
CA GLY A 78 1.88 -36.99 -15.88
C GLY A 78 2.53 -36.02 -14.89
N LEU A 79 1.92 -34.85 -14.70
CA LEU A 79 1.87 -34.19 -13.39
C LEU A 79 0.65 -34.80 -12.67
N ASN A 80 0.57 -34.75 -11.33
CA ASN A 80 -0.61 -35.24 -10.61
C ASN A 80 -1.89 -34.68 -11.28
N VAL A 81 -2.73 -35.55 -11.87
CA VAL A 81 -3.69 -35.21 -12.95
C VAL A 81 -4.72 -34.13 -12.57
N GLY A 82 -4.87 -33.11 -13.43
CA GLY A 82 -5.75 -31.96 -13.21
C GLY A 82 -5.28 -31.03 -12.08
N VAL A 83 -6.16 -30.18 -11.55
CA VAL A 83 -5.85 -29.40 -10.34
C VAL A 83 -5.84 -30.34 -9.14
N THR A 84 -4.68 -30.58 -8.55
CA THR A 84 -4.50 -31.57 -7.47
C THR A 84 -4.34 -30.98 -6.08
N GLY A 85 -4.22 -29.66 -5.96
CA GLY A 85 -4.26 -28.98 -4.68
C GLY A 85 -4.74 -27.54 -4.80
N PHE A 86 -5.16 -26.99 -3.67
CA PHE A 86 -5.66 -25.62 -3.56
C PHE A 86 -4.91 -24.88 -2.47
N GLY A 87 -4.44 -23.67 -2.80
CA GLY A 87 -3.84 -22.75 -1.84
C GLY A 87 -4.85 -21.70 -1.40
N PHE A 88 -4.97 -21.50 -0.08
CA PHE A 88 -5.84 -20.49 0.49
C PHE A 88 -5.08 -19.58 1.45
N ASP A 89 -5.35 -18.28 1.34
CA ASP A 89 -4.96 -17.29 2.34
C ASP A 89 -5.85 -17.47 3.58
N LEU A 90 -5.28 -18.02 4.65
CA LEU A 90 -5.96 -18.25 5.93
C LEU A 90 -5.61 -17.19 6.98
N VAL A 91 -4.98 -16.09 6.56
CA VAL A 91 -4.73 -14.91 7.40
C VAL A 91 -5.79 -13.84 7.12
N ARG A 92 -6.05 -13.54 5.85
CA ARG A 92 -7.03 -12.54 5.41
C ARG A 92 -8.32 -13.15 4.90
N GLY A 93 -8.28 -14.41 4.45
CA GLY A 93 -9.42 -15.14 3.90
C GLY A 93 -10.00 -16.17 4.87
N THR A 94 -9.99 -15.92 6.18
CA THR A 94 -10.42 -16.89 7.21
C THR A 94 -11.85 -17.40 7.02
N ASN A 95 -12.74 -16.64 6.38
CA ASN A 95 -14.11 -17.08 6.05
C ASN A 95 -14.11 -18.33 5.14
N THR A 96 -13.04 -18.57 4.38
CA THR A 96 -12.88 -19.79 3.56
C THR A 96 -12.74 -21.05 4.43
N LEU A 97 -12.32 -20.94 5.69
CA LEU A 97 -12.24 -22.09 6.61
C LEU A 97 -13.60 -22.76 6.79
N ASP A 98 -14.68 -21.98 6.85
CA ASP A 98 -16.02 -22.53 7.01
C ASP A 98 -16.47 -23.32 5.76
N LEU A 99 -16.06 -22.86 4.57
CA LEU A 99 -16.29 -23.59 3.33
C LEU A 99 -15.48 -24.90 3.29
N ILE A 100 -14.21 -24.87 3.70
CA ILE A 100 -13.35 -26.06 3.78
C ILE A 100 -13.91 -27.09 4.77
N LYS A 101 -14.40 -26.63 5.93
CA LYS A 101 -15.02 -27.48 6.95
C LYS A 101 -16.33 -28.09 6.48
N ALA A 102 -17.10 -27.37 5.67
CA ALA A 102 -18.34 -27.88 5.11
C ALA A 102 -18.06 -28.99 4.09
N GLU A 103 -17.15 -28.75 3.14
CA GLU A 103 -16.76 -29.73 2.14
C GLU A 103 -15.39 -29.41 1.54
N PHE A 104 -14.54 -30.43 1.45
CA PHE A 104 -13.27 -30.35 0.73
C PHE A 104 -13.11 -31.51 -0.26
N PRO A 105 -12.63 -31.25 -1.50
CA PRO A 105 -12.47 -32.31 -2.50
C PRO A 105 -11.57 -33.46 -2.04
N LYS A 106 -12.08 -34.69 -2.15
CA LYS A 106 -11.35 -35.90 -1.72
C LYS A 106 -10.03 -36.07 -2.50
N GLY A 107 -8.97 -36.43 -1.77
CA GLY A 107 -7.66 -36.77 -2.34
C GLY A 107 -6.83 -35.58 -2.86
N LYS A 108 -7.36 -34.35 -2.77
CA LYS A 108 -6.65 -33.12 -3.15
C LYS A 108 -5.81 -32.60 -1.98
N TYR A 109 -4.74 -31.88 -2.30
CA TYR A 109 -3.89 -31.22 -1.31
C TYR A 109 -4.50 -29.88 -0.89
N LEU A 110 -4.35 -29.53 0.38
CA LEU A 110 -4.71 -28.24 0.94
C LEU A 110 -3.43 -27.51 1.37
N PHE A 111 -3.09 -26.44 0.66
CA PHE A 111 -1.99 -25.54 1.03
C PHE A 111 -2.55 -24.44 1.93
N ALA A 112 -2.36 -24.63 3.24
CA ALA A 112 -2.90 -23.77 4.29
C ALA A 112 -1.97 -22.56 4.51
N GLY A 113 -2.33 -21.41 3.95
CA GLY A 113 -1.57 -20.17 4.04
C GLY A 113 -1.75 -19.47 5.39
N VAL A 114 -1.09 -19.96 6.44
CA VAL A 114 -1.23 -19.48 7.83
C VAL A 114 -0.12 -18.51 8.25
N VAL A 115 1.00 -18.45 7.53
CA VAL A 115 2.09 -17.51 7.79
C VAL A 115 1.91 -16.24 6.94
N ASP A 116 1.71 -15.08 7.58
CA ASP A 116 1.36 -13.84 6.86
C ASP A 116 2.50 -13.32 5.97
N GLY A 117 2.30 -13.35 4.65
CA GLY A 117 3.23 -12.80 3.67
C GLY A 117 3.04 -11.31 3.37
N ARG A 118 2.06 -10.63 3.99
CA ARG A 118 1.73 -9.21 3.78
C ARG A 118 2.14 -8.29 4.93
N ASN A 119 2.68 -8.85 6.01
CA ASN A 119 3.08 -8.09 7.19
C ASN A 119 4.39 -8.65 7.76
N ILE A 120 4.89 -8.03 8.83
CA ILE A 120 6.20 -8.35 9.42
C ILE A 120 6.11 -8.91 10.84
N TRP A 121 4.91 -9.18 11.35
CA TRP A 121 4.75 -9.77 12.67
C TRP A 121 5.18 -11.23 12.66
N ALA A 122 5.81 -11.66 13.74
CA ALA A 122 6.06 -13.07 14.02
C ALA A 122 4.72 -13.82 14.12
N ASN A 123 4.71 -15.05 13.63
CA ASN A 123 3.52 -15.88 13.63
C ASN A 123 3.17 -16.35 15.04
N ASP A 124 1.87 -16.35 15.38
CA ASP A 124 1.38 -17.11 16.52
C ASP A 124 1.37 -18.60 16.15
N LEU A 125 2.48 -19.28 16.48
CA LEU A 125 2.67 -20.69 16.15
C LEU A 125 1.58 -21.56 16.79
N ALA A 126 1.12 -21.23 17.99
CA ALA A 126 0.11 -22.01 18.69
C ALA A 126 -1.26 -21.90 18.00
N ALA A 127 -1.68 -20.69 17.64
CA ALA A 127 -2.92 -20.47 16.89
C ALA A 127 -2.87 -21.11 15.49
N SER A 128 -1.73 -21.03 14.83
CA SER A 128 -1.51 -21.66 13.52
C SER A 128 -1.57 -23.18 13.62
N LEU A 129 -0.92 -23.79 14.61
CA LEU A 129 -0.98 -25.24 14.86
C LEU A 129 -2.39 -25.72 15.17
N ASN A 130 -3.16 -24.96 15.96
CA ASN A 130 -4.57 -25.31 16.23
C ASN A 130 -5.40 -25.33 14.94
N THR A 131 -5.20 -24.34 14.07
CA THR A 131 -5.87 -24.27 12.76
C THR A 131 -5.45 -25.42 11.86
N LEU A 132 -4.14 -25.68 11.78
CA LEU A 132 -3.59 -26.76 10.97
C LEU A 132 -4.06 -28.14 11.46
N GLY A 133 -4.09 -28.40 12.76
CA GLY A 133 -4.61 -29.64 13.32
C GLY A 133 -6.09 -29.86 13.00
N ALA A 134 -6.90 -28.81 13.03
CA ALA A 134 -8.30 -28.90 12.60
C ALA A 134 -8.44 -29.21 11.10
N LEU A 135 -7.57 -28.64 10.26
CA LEU A 135 -7.55 -28.93 8.82
C LEU A 135 -7.01 -30.33 8.50
N GLU A 136 -6.04 -30.81 9.28
CA GLU A 136 -5.50 -32.17 9.16
C GLU A 136 -6.61 -33.21 9.36
N GLY A 137 -7.51 -32.99 10.32
CA GLY A 137 -8.68 -33.84 10.53
C GLY A 137 -9.64 -33.91 9.33
N ILE A 138 -9.61 -32.92 8.42
CA ILE A 138 -10.49 -32.86 7.24
C ILE A 138 -9.82 -33.55 6.04
N VAL A 139 -8.56 -33.20 5.74
CA VAL A 139 -7.89 -33.64 4.50
C VAL A 139 -6.94 -34.81 4.70
N GLY A 140 -6.52 -35.08 5.94
CA GLY A 140 -5.51 -36.07 6.31
C GLY A 140 -4.08 -35.53 6.27
N LYS A 141 -3.21 -36.15 7.07
CA LYS A 141 -1.81 -35.74 7.29
C LYS A 141 -1.00 -35.61 6.00
N ASP A 142 -1.18 -36.53 5.05
CA ASP A 142 -0.41 -36.56 3.79
C ASP A 142 -0.92 -35.56 2.74
N LYS A 143 -2.01 -34.82 3.03
CA LYS A 143 -2.65 -33.88 2.11
C LYS A 143 -2.68 -32.45 2.60
N LEU A 144 -2.28 -32.20 3.85
CA LEU A 144 -2.13 -30.86 4.37
C LEU A 144 -0.69 -30.37 4.14
N VAL A 145 -0.56 -29.17 3.56
CA VAL A 145 0.73 -28.50 3.35
C VAL A 145 0.69 -27.15 4.05
N VAL A 146 1.66 -26.90 4.93
CA VAL A 146 1.83 -25.58 5.55
C VAL A 146 2.38 -24.60 4.51
N SER A 147 1.78 -23.42 4.40
CA SER A 147 2.16 -22.41 3.41
C SER A 147 2.13 -21.00 4.01
N THR A 148 2.70 -20.05 3.28
CA THR A 148 2.45 -18.63 3.50
C THR A 148 1.08 -18.22 2.93
N SER A 149 0.48 -17.17 3.48
CA SER A 149 -0.81 -16.63 3.03
C SER A 149 -0.77 -16.10 1.60
N CYS A 150 0.39 -15.56 1.19
CA CYS A 150 0.69 -15.14 -0.16
C CYS A 150 2.21 -15.15 -0.39
N SER A 151 2.66 -14.67 -1.56
CA SER A 151 4.08 -14.41 -1.81
C SER A 151 4.70 -13.48 -0.77
N LEU A 152 5.93 -13.80 -0.34
CA LEU A 152 6.74 -12.98 0.55
C LEU A 152 7.33 -11.74 -0.13
N LEU A 153 7.01 -11.49 -1.40
CA LEU A 153 7.32 -10.24 -2.12
C LEU A 153 6.84 -8.99 -1.36
N HIS A 154 5.77 -9.12 -0.57
CA HIS A 154 5.12 -8.02 0.13
C HIS A 154 5.63 -7.81 1.56
N THR A 155 6.72 -8.49 1.94
CA THR A 155 7.40 -8.28 3.22
C THR A 155 8.86 -7.91 3.00
N ALA A 156 9.53 -7.49 4.07
CA ALA A 156 10.96 -7.24 4.04
C ALA A 156 11.74 -8.56 3.95
N VAL A 157 12.99 -8.51 3.51
CA VAL A 157 13.76 -9.72 3.18
C VAL A 157 14.22 -10.49 4.42
N ASP A 158 14.98 -9.85 5.31
CA ASP A 158 15.61 -10.56 6.41
C ASP A 158 15.84 -9.64 7.63
N LEU A 159 15.29 -10.06 8.77
CA LEU A 159 15.32 -9.34 10.04
C LEU A 159 16.71 -9.32 10.67
N VAL A 160 17.60 -10.24 10.30
CA VAL A 160 18.99 -10.25 10.82
C VAL A 160 19.72 -8.94 10.49
N ASN A 161 19.33 -8.27 9.40
CA ASN A 161 19.89 -7.00 8.95
C ASN A 161 19.41 -5.79 9.78
N GLU A 162 18.49 -5.99 10.73
CA GLU A 162 18.04 -4.96 11.66
C GLU A 162 18.97 -4.88 12.87
N THR A 163 19.85 -3.88 12.84
CA THR A 163 20.91 -3.63 13.83
C THR A 163 20.59 -2.52 14.82
N LYS A 164 19.45 -1.85 14.65
CA LYS A 164 19.05 -0.68 15.45
C LYS A 164 17.75 -0.84 16.22
N LEU A 165 16.91 -1.80 15.84
CA LEU A 165 15.73 -2.14 16.62
C LEU A 165 16.20 -2.75 17.94
N ASP A 166 15.52 -2.39 19.03
CA ASP A 166 15.74 -3.04 20.31
C ASP A 166 15.35 -4.52 20.24
N LYS A 167 15.91 -5.32 21.15
CA LYS A 167 15.73 -6.78 21.14
C LYS A 167 14.28 -7.19 21.37
N GLU A 168 13.53 -6.43 22.15
CA GLU A 168 12.14 -6.72 22.49
C GLU A 168 11.24 -6.54 21.27
N ILE A 169 11.27 -5.37 20.63
CA ILE A 169 10.52 -5.15 19.38
C ILE A 169 10.96 -6.14 18.30
N LYS A 170 12.27 -6.38 18.16
CA LYS A 170 12.77 -7.35 17.16
C LYS A 170 12.21 -8.75 17.38
N SER A 171 11.98 -9.17 18.64
CA SER A 171 11.38 -10.48 18.96
C SER A 171 9.91 -10.63 18.53
N TRP A 172 9.21 -9.52 18.28
CA TRP A 172 7.82 -9.54 17.80
C TRP A 172 7.72 -9.64 16.27
N LEU A 173 8.86 -9.59 15.56
CA LEU A 173 8.91 -9.46 14.11
C LEU A 173 9.45 -10.74 13.44
N ALA A 174 9.01 -10.95 12.21
CA ALA A 174 9.53 -11.93 11.28
C ALA A 174 9.49 -11.34 9.86
N PHE A 175 10.63 -11.32 9.16
CA PHE A 175 10.71 -10.95 7.74
C PHE A 175 10.66 -12.22 6.88
N ALA A 176 10.83 -12.12 5.55
CA ALA A 176 10.69 -13.26 4.64
C ALA A 176 11.56 -14.46 5.04
N ALA A 177 12.83 -14.24 5.39
CA ALA A 177 13.73 -15.31 5.82
C ALA A 177 13.22 -16.04 7.07
N GLN A 178 12.73 -15.31 8.07
CA GLN A 178 12.16 -15.88 9.29
C GLN A 178 10.83 -16.58 9.00
N LYS A 179 10.00 -16.04 8.10
CA LYS A 179 8.72 -16.66 7.70
C LYS A 179 8.88 -18.01 7.02
N VAL A 180 9.98 -18.21 6.28
CA VAL A 180 10.31 -19.54 5.74
C VAL A 180 10.60 -20.53 6.88
N VAL A 181 11.29 -20.10 7.93
CA VAL A 181 11.52 -20.93 9.12
C VAL A 181 10.22 -21.21 9.86
N GLU A 182 9.34 -20.22 10.03
CA GLU A 182 8.01 -20.41 10.64
C GLU A 182 7.20 -21.51 9.93
N VAL A 183 7.17 -21.52 8.59
CA VAL A 183 6.51 -22.58 7.81
C VAL A 183 7.10 -23.96 8.11
N ASN A 184 8.43 -24.08 8.16
CA ASN A 184 9.11 -25.34 8.44
C ASN A 184 8.86 -25.84 9.86
N VAL A 185 8.91 -24.95 10.86
CA VAL A 185 8.64 -25.29 12.27
C VAL A 185 7.22 -25.82 12.44
N LEU A 186 6.24 -25.14 11.83
CA LEU A 186 4.84 -25.59 11.84
C LEU A 186 4.70 -26.96 11.17
N ALA A 187 5.31 -27.16 10.01
CA ALA A 187 5.25 -28.43 9.27
C ALA A 187 5.90 -29.59 10.04
N LYS A 188 7.09 -29.39 10.61
CA LYS A 188 7.78 -30.40 11.43
C LYS A 188 6.96 -30.74 12.68
N THR A 189 6.40 -29.73 13.34
CA THR A 189 5.58 -29.94 14.54
C THR A 189 4.34 -30.79 14.24
N LEU A 190 3.65 -30.54 13.12
CA LEU A 190 2.56 -31.43 12.64
C LEU A 190 3.03 -32.84 12.30
N ALA A 191 4.25 -32.98 11.77
CA ALA A 191 4.85 -34.29 11.53
C ALA A 191 5.15 -35.06 12.83
N GLY A 192 5.09 -34.41 14.00
CA GLY A 192 5.47 -34.98 15.30
C GLY A 192 6.95 -34.81 15.61
N GLN A 193 7.65 -33.97 14.85
CA GLN A 193 9.07 -33.66 15.01
C GLN A 193 9.18 -32.25 15.61
N LYS A 194 9.66 -32.16 16.84
CA LYS A 194 9.92 -30.86 17.47
C LYS A 194 11.39 -30.52 17.27
N ASP A 195 11.65 -29.42 16.57
CA ASP A 195 13.01 -28.94 16.30
C ASP A 195 13.34 -27.79 17.26
N GLU A 196 14.11 -28.09 18.30
CA GLU A 196 14.49 -27.09 19.31
C GLU A 196 15.44 -26.03 18.75
N GLU A 197 16.25 -26.34 17.71
CA GLU A 197 17.18 -25.38 17.09
C GLU A 197 16.43 -24.32 16.26
N GLU A 198 15.42 -24.71 15.47
CA GLU A 198 14.62 -23.74 14.72
C GLU A 198 13.72 -22.90 15.63
N LEU A 199 13.17 -23.50 16.69
CA LEU A 199 12.46 -22.75 17.74
C LEU A 199 13.41 -21.76 18.43
N GLN A 200 14.65 -22.16 18.67
CA GLN A 200 15.67 -21.27 19.21
C GLN A 200 15.98 -20.14 18.21
N TYR A 201 16.13 -20.43 16.91
CA TYR A 201 16.36 -19.42 15.87
C TYR A 201 15.23 -18.37 15.78
N LEU A 202 13.98 -18.80 15.93
CA LEU A 202 12.84 -17.87 16.00
C LEU A 202 12.86 -17.02 17.28
N SER A 203 13.46 -17.54 18.36
CA SER A 203 13.59 -16.82 19.64
C SER A 203 14.88 -16.01 19.79
N ASP A 204 15.90 -16.25 18.95
CA ASP A 204 17.23 -15.64 19.05
C ASP A 204 17.42 -14.51 18.02
N PRO A 205 17.46 -13.23 18.45
CA PRO A 205 17.44 -12.09 17.55
C PRO A 205 18.75 -11.81 16.77
N GLY A 206 19.77 -12.68 16.75
CA GLY A 206 20.89 -12.45 15.85
C GLY A 206 22.05 -13.46 15.85
N PHE A 207 22.28 -14.06 14.68
CA PHE A 207 23.61 -14.57 14.30
C PHE A 207 24.30 -13.55 13.38
N GLU A 208 25.52 -13.16 13.73
CA GLU A 208 26.31 -12.19 12.95
C GLU A 208 26.79 -12.82 11.63
N THR A 209 26.59 -12.12 10.51
CA THR A 209 27.38 -12.32 9.28
C THR A 209 27.90 -10.98 8.74
N PRO A 210 29.10 -10.97 8.13
CA PRO A 210 29.82 -9.75 7.81
C PRO A 210 29.25 -9.04 6.57
N LEU A 211 28.65 -7.87 6.76
CA LEU A 211 28.10 -7.04 5.68
C LEU A 211 29.13 -6.07 5.09
N LYS A 212 29.31 -6.13 3.76
CA LYS A 212 29.89 -5.04 2.96
C LYS A 212 28.90 -3.88 2.86
N ARG A 213 29.26 -2.74 3.44
CA ARG A 213 28.49 -1.48 3.41
C ARG A 213 28.37 -0.91 1.99
N PHE A 214 27.14 -0.72 1.52
CA PHE A 214 26.85 0.29 0.49
C PHE A 214 26.71 1.66 1.14
N ARG A 215 27.57 2.61 0.73
CA ARG A 215 27.49 4.01 1.15
C ARG A 215 26.47 4.75 0.27
N GLY A 216 25.30 5.04 0.83
CA GLY A 216 24.36 6.01 0.24
C GLY A 216 24.82 7.44 0.52
N VAL A 217 24.81 8.28 -0.51
CA VAL A 217 25.11 9.72 -0.42
C VAL A 217 23.86 10.43 0.11
N ILE A 218 23.96 11.07 1.28
CA ILE A 218 22.93 11.99 1.80
C ILE A 218 23.24 13.38 1.22
N ILE A 219 22.42 13.85 0.28
CA ILE A 219 22.45 15.25 -0.16
C ILE A 219 21.57 16.03 0.81
N ARG A 220 22.18 16.79 1.73
CA ARG A 220 21.46 17.78 2.55
C ARG A 220 21.15 18.99 1.68
N ALA A 221 19.88 19.19 1.33
CA ALA A 221 19.38 20.50 0.92
C ALA A 221 19.27 21.41 2.16
N SER A 222 19.25 22.73 1.98
CA SER A 222 18.99 23.67 3.09
C SER A 222 17.65 23.33 3.74
N ASN A 223 17.62 23.28 5.08
CA ASN A 223 16.38 23.04 5.83
C ASN A 223 15.45 24.27 5.81
N ASP A 224 15.94 25.43 5.38
CA ASP A 224 15.16 26.65 5.31
C ASP A 224 14.41 26.75 3.97
N PRO A 225 13.14 27.21 4.00
CA PRO A 225 12.38 27.48 2.79
C PRO A 225 13.03 28.63 2.01
N ASP A 226 13.04 28.51 0.68
CA ASP A 226 13.64 29.48 -0.25
C ASP A 226 12.95 30.85 -0.13
N PRO A 227 13.62 31.89 0.41
CA PRO A 227 13.01 33.19 0.69
C PRO A 227 12.48 33.90 -0.56
N ASP A 228 13.07 33.63 -1.74
CA ASP A 228 12.68 34.29 -2.98
C ASP A 228 11.35 33.75 -3.52
N ARG A 229 10.95 32.53 -3.12
CA ARG A 229 9.65 31.94 -3.52
C ARG A 229 8.49 32.41 -2.66
N LEU A 230 8.76 32.63 -1.38
CA LEU A 230 7.78 33.12 -0.42
C LEU A 230 7.37 34.58 -0.69
N LYS A 231 8.10 35.26 -1.57
CA LYS A 231 7.86 36.64 -1.98
C LYS A 231 7.14 36.81 -3.31
N ASN A 232 6.78 35.73 -4.03
CA ASN A 232 6.06 35.88 -5.30
C ASN A 232 4.62 36.33 -5.04
N PRO A 233 4.23 37.58 -5.37
CA PRO A 233 2.92 38.13 -5.04
C PRO A 233 1.78 37.55 -5.89
N ASP A 234 2.12 36.76 -6.93
CA ASP A 234 1.15 36.26 -7.89
C ASP A 234 0.47 34.94 -7.47
N TYR A 235 0.95 34.28 -6.43
CA TYR A 235 0.28 33.10 -5.86
C TYR A 235 -0.65 33.53 -4.72
N ASP A 236 -1.90 33.10 -4.79
CA ASP A 236 -2.91 33.48 -3.79
C ASP A 236 -2.73 32.74 -2.45
N VAL A 237 -2.20 31.51 -2.48
CA VAL A 237 -1.92 30.67 -1.30
C VAL A 237 -0.60 29.94 -1.50
N LEU A 238 0.28 30.00 -0.49
CA LEU A 238 1.65 29.48 -0.55
C LEU A 238 1.82 28.17 0.24
N VAL A 239 2.91 27.47 -0.06
CA VAL A 239 3.43 26.31 0.69
C VAL A 239 4.90 26.54 1.03
N HIS A 240 5.39 25.95 2.12
CA HIS A 240 6.81 26.08 2.51
C HIS A 240 7.75 25.11 1.77
N GLY A 241 7.19 24.15 1.02
CA GLY A 241 7.93 23.25 0.14
C GLY A 241 8.50 22.00 0.80
N GLU A 242 8.25 21.79 2.10
CA GLU A 242 8.61 20.59 2.86
C GLU A 242 10.10 20.18 2.79
N PRO A 243 11.07 21.12 2.83
CA PRO A 243 12.49 20.77 2.76
C PRO A 243 12.96 19.89 3.93
N GLU A 244 12.28 19.98 5.08
CA GLU A 244 12.55 19.19 6.28
C GLU A 244 12.10 17.73 6.16
N ARG A 245 11.28 17.39 5.16
CA ARG A 245 10.60 16.09 5.06
C ARG A 245 11.24 15.21 4.01
N ASN A 246 11.77 14.08 4.44
CA ASN A 246 12.32 13.06 3.53
C ASN A 246 11.22 12.17 2.92
N ASP A 247 10.18 11.88 3.69
CA ASP A 247 9.06 11.02 3.29
C ASP A 247 7.80 11.46 4.03
N MET A 248 6.65 11.38 3.36
CA MET A 248 5.38 11.93 3.85
C MET A 248 4.79 11.16 5.02
N VAL A 249 5.16 9.89 5.25
CA VAL A 249 4.69 9.09 6.37
C VAL A 249 5.75 9.01 7.46
N LYS A 250 7.00 8.76 7.07
CA LYS A 250 8.13 8.63 8.00
C LYS A 250 8.32 9.88 8.86
N TYR A 251 8.18 11.07 8.27
CA TYR A 251 8.33 12.33 9.00
C TYR A 251 7.39 12.40 10.22
N PHE A 252 6.12 12.03 10.05
CA PHE A 252 5.15 12.04 11.15
C PHE A 252 5.40 10.89 12.11
N GLY A 253 5.60 9.67 11.59
CA GLY A 253 5.85 8.51 12.45
C GLY A 253 7.06 8.69 13.38
N GLU A 254 8.14 9.35 12.93
CA GLU A 254 9.34 9.61 13.77
C GLU A 254 9.04 10.50 14.98
N GLN A 255 7.88 11.15 15.01
CA GLN A 255 7.44 12.08 16.04
C GLN A 255 6.18 11.60 16.78
N LEU A 256 5.68 10.41 16.46
CA LEU A 256 4.52 9.78 17.10
C LEU A 256 4.96 8.61 17.99
N SER A 257 4.30 8.45 19.12
CA SER A 257 4.38 7.23 19.92
C SER A 257 3.81 6.03 19.15
N GLY A 258 4.22 4.82 19.50
CA GLY A 258 3.71 3.59 18.89
C GLY A 258 4.33 3.25 17.53
N PHE A 259 5.33 4.02 17.07
CA PHE A 259 6.05 3.78 15.81
C PHE A 259 7.49 3.28 16.03
N ALA A 260 7.92 2.36 15.18
CA ALA A 260 9.31 1.93 15.04
C ALA A 260 9.76 1.99 13.57
N PHE A 261 11.08 2.02 13.33
CA PHE A 261 11.66 2.22 12.01
C PHE A 261 12.77 1.23 11.74
N THR A 262 12.66 0.55 10.60
CA THR A 262 13.67 -0.39 10.14
C THR A 262 14.87 0.33 9.52
N ALA A 263 16.05 -0.28 9.60
CA ALA A 263 17.24 0.09 8.86
C ALA A 263 17.15 -0.40 7.41
N ASN A 264 16.80 -1.67 7.22
CA ASN A 264 16.89 -2.41 5.96
C ASN A 264 15.59 -3.13 5.56
N GLY A 265 14.46 -2.85 6.23
CA GLY A 265 13.14 -3.41 5.93
C GLY A 265 12.49 -2.90 4.65
N TRP A 266 13.17 -3.04 3.51
CA TRP A 266 12.70 -2.60 2.20
C TRP A 266 11.69 -3.58 1.60
N VAL A 267 10.66 -3.03 0.95
CA VAL A 267 9.66 -3.76 0.18
C VAL A 267 9.59 -3.17 -1.22
N GLN A 268 9.52 -4.02 -2.25
CA GLN A 268 9.36 -3.55 -3.62
C GLN A 268 8.00 -2.88 -3.80
N SER A 269 7.99 -1.69 -4.39
CA SER A 269 6.75 -0.99 -4.78
C SER A 269 6.48 -1.20 -6.26
N TYR A 270 7.42 -0.79 -7.13
CA TYR A 270 7.35 -1.05 -8.57
C TYR A 270 8.72 -0.90 -9.23
N GLY A 271 9.02 -1.73 -10.24
CA GLY A 271 10.31 -1.67 -10.94
C GLY A 271 11.49 -1.77 -9.96
N SER A 272 12.40 -0.80 -9.99
CA SER A 272 13.52 -0.68 -9.04
C SER A 272 13.22 0.18 -7.80
N ARG A 273 11.98 0.66 -7.64
CA ARG A 273 11.57 1.51 -6.52
C ARG A 273 11.09 0.64 -5.36
N CYS A 274 11.73 0.83 -4.21
CA CYS A 274 11.36 0.20 -2.95
C CYS A 274 10.89 1.27 -1.96
N ALA A 275 9.99 0.89 -1.08
CA ALA A 275 9.60 1.67 0.10
C ALA A 275 10.17 0.99 1.35
N LYS A 276 10.32 1.77 2.42
CA LYS A 276 10.66 1.24 3.75
C LYS A 276 9.56 1.68 4.73
N PRO A 277 8.45 0.94 4.78
CA PRO A 277 7.30 1.33 5.60
C PRO A 277 7.69 1.41 7.07
N PRO A 278 7.20 2.42 7.82
CA PRO A 278 7.28 2.41 9.28
C PRO A 278 6.52 1.23 9.88
N ILE A 279 6.78 0.91 11.15
CA ILE A 279 6.08 -0.13 11.90
C ILE A 279 5.21 0.56 12.93
N ILE A 280 3.91 0.23 13.00
CA ILE A 280 3.03 0.66 14.09
C ILE A 280 2.89 -0.53 15.03
N TYR A 281 3.59 -0.51 16.16
CA TYR A 281 3.62 -1.62 17.11
C TYR A 281 2.74 -1.41 18.34
N GLY A 282 2.32 -0.17 18.60
CA GLY A 282 1.60 0.18 19.84
C GLY A 282 0.63 1.33 19.64
N ASP A 283 0.12 1.83 20.76
CA ASP A 283 -0.85 2.92 20.75
C ASP A 283 -0.23 4.23 20.29
N VAL A 284 -0.93 4.90 19.37
CA VAL A 284 -0.43 6.12 18.72
C VAL A 284 -0.88 7.36 19.49
N SER A 285 0.08 8.23 19.82
CA SER A 285 -0.18 9.55 20.40
C SER A 285 0.88 10.55 19.93
N ARG A 286 0.52 11.84 19.94
CA ARG A 286 1.43 12.94 19.59
C ARG A 286 1.99 13.60 20.85
N PRO A 287 3.26 13.34 21.23
CA PRO A 287 3.83 13.92 22.45
C PRO A 287 4.15 15.42 22.34
N LYS A 288 4.43 15.94 21.13
CA LYS A 288 4.85 17.33 20.89
C LYS A 288 4.40 17.83 19.51
N PRO A 289 4.32 19.16 19.29
CA PRO A 289 4.11 19.73 17.97
C PRO A 289 5.15 19.28 16.94
N MET A 290 4.69 18.93 15.73
CA MET A 290 5.52 18.30 14.69
C MET A 290 5.89 19.26 13.55
N THR A 291 4.95 20.12 13.14
CA THR A 291 5.04 20.96 11.92
C THR A 291 4.86 22.44 12.21
N VAL A 292 4.27 22.78 13.36
CA VAL A 292 3.99 24.15 13.80
C VAL A 292 5.20 25.07 13.62
N PHE A 293 6.38 24.67 14.10
CA PHE A 293 7.60 25.48 13.99
C PHE A 293 7.89 25.92 12.55
N TRP A 294 7.89 24.97 11.61
CA TRP A 294 8.21 25.22 10.20
C TRP A 294 7.14 26.06 9.51
N SER A 295 5.86 25.72 9.71
CA SER A 295 4.74 26.44 9.11
C SER A 295 4.64 27.87 9.64
N SER A 296 4.77 28.09 10.95
CA SER A 296 4.79 29.43 11.54
C SER A 296 5.96 30.25 11.03
N ARG A 297 7.17 29.68 10.99
CA ARG A 297 8.33 30.36 10.43
C ARG A 297 8.10 30.79 8.98
N ALA A 298 7.59 29.91 8.14
CA ALA A 298 7.29 30.21 6.74
C ALA A 298 6.21 31.30 6.60
N GLN A 299 5.16 31.27 7.43
CA GLN A 299 4.13 32.31 7.44
C GLN A 299 4.69 33.69 7.81
N THR A 300 5.69 33.79 8.69
CA THR A 300 6.30 35.10 9.03
C THR A 300 7.07 35.76 7.88
N MET A 301 7.39 35.00 6.82
CA MET A 301 8.19 35.48 5.69
C MET A 301 7.34 36.09 4.56
N THR A 302 6.01 36.08 4.71
CA THR A 302 5.07 36.50 3.66
C THR A 302 3.75 36.99 4.23
N SER A 303 3.09 37.90 3.53
CA SER A 303 1.72 38.32 3.84
C SER A 303 0.65 37.41 3.22
N CYS A 304 1.03 36.57 2.25
CA CYS A 304 0.09 35.61 1.66
C CYS A 304 -0.25 34.49 2.67
N PRO A 305 -1.46 33.92 2.61
CA PRO A 305 -1.79 32.72 3.39
C PRO A 305 -0.81 31.58 3.12
N MET A 306 -0.22 31.03 4.18
CA MET A 306 0.66 29.86 4.15
C MET A 306 -0.12 28.61 4.55
N LYS A 307 -0.01 27.53 3.76
CA LYS A 307 -0.58 26.23 4.11
C LYS A 307 0.26 25.52 5.17
N GLY A 308 -0.38 25.10 6.26
CA GLY A 308 0.11 23.99 7.09
C GLY A 308 -0.07 22.68 6.34
N MET A 309 0.92 21.78 6.39
CA MET A 309 0.92 20.54 5.60
C MET A 309 0.96 19.32 6.50
N LEU A 310 -0.04 18.45 6.44
CA LEU A 310 -0.11 17.21 7.21
C LEU A 310 -0.41 16.02 6.30
N THR A 311 0.01 14.82 6.73
CA THR A 311 -0.46 13.57 6.10
C THR A 311 -1.64 13.02 6.89
N GLY A 312 -2.72 12.69 6.18
CA GLY A 312 -3.95 12.18 6.78
C GLY A 312 -3.80 10.78 7.39
N PRO A 313 -4.64 10.43 8.37
CA PRO A 313 -4.49 9.22 9.18
C PRO A 313 -4.57 7.93 8.35
N VAL A 314 -5.40 7.91 7.31
CA VAL A 314 -5.52 6.75 6.41
C VAL A 314 -4.23 6.52 5.62
N THR A 315 -3.54 7.58 5.20
CA THR A 315 -2.27 7.48 4.46
C THR A 315 -1.11 7.09 5.37
N ILE A 316 -1.14 7.49 6.65
CA ILE A 316 -0.12 7.06 7.63
C ILE A 316 -0.10 5.53 7.79
N ASN A 317 -1.19 4.83 7.44
CA ASN A 317 -1.23 3.37 7.34
C ASN A 317 -0.45 2.78 6.15
N TRP A 318 0.28 3.56 5.36
CA TRP A 318 1.43 3.08 4.55
C TRP A 318 2.61 2.69 5.46
N SER A 319 2.28 1.83 6.42
CA SER A 319 3.11 1.31 7.49
C SER A 319 2.75 -0.17 7.64
N PHE A 320 3.66 -0.94 8.22
CA PHE A 320 3.32 -2.24 8.76
C PHE A 320 2.53 -2.06 10.05
N VAL A 321 1.20 -2.12 9.93
CA VAL A 321 0.26 -1.92 11.05
C VAL A 321 0.21 -3.20 11.91
N ARG A 322 0.17 -3.04 13.24
CA ARG A 322 -0.13 -4.10 14.22
C ARG A 322 -1.34 -4.95 13.81
N ASN A 323 -1.28 -6.24 14.13
CA ASN A 323 -2.25 -7.26 13.74
C ASN A 323 -3.08 -7.81 14.92
N ASP A 324 -2.97 -7.19 16.09
CA ASP A 324 -3.63 -7.53 17.34
C ASP A 324 -4.91 -6.72 17.61
N GLN A 325 -5.23 -5.74 16.76
CA GLN A 325 -6.47 -4.97 16.81
C GLN A 325 -6.98 -4.60 15.42
N PRO A 326 -8.26 -4.20 15.28
CA PRO A 326 -8.79 -3.75 14.00
C PRO A 326 -8.07 -2.50 13.46
N ARG A 327 -7.82 -2.48 12.14
CA ARG A 327 -7.13 -1.36 11.47
C ARG A 327 -7.78 0.01 11.70
N PHE A 328 -9.11 0.08 11.81
CA PHE A 328 -9.81 1.35 12.03
C PHE A 328 -9.53 1.92 13.42
N GLU A 329 -9.25 1.07 14.42
CA GLU A 329 -8.94 1.51 15.78
C GLU A 329 -7.59 2.22 15.83
N THR A 330 -6.56 1.64 15.19
CA THR A 330 -5.26 2.30 15.00
C THR A 330 -5.42 3.59 14.19
N CYS A 331 -6.26 3.57 13.14
CA CYS A 331 -6.54 4.76 12.33
C CYS A 331 -7.19 5.89 13.15
N TYR A 332 -8.05 5.57 14.12
CA TYR A 332 -8.61 6.56 15.04
C TYR A 332 -7.59 7.15 16.01
N GLN A 333 -6.68 6.33 16.56
CA GLN A 333 -5.58 6.84 17.38
C GLN A 333 -4.70 7.85 16.61
N ILE A 334 -4.34 7.51 15.36
CA ILE A 334 -3.62 8.43 14.47
C ILE A 334 -4.45 9.70 14.22
N SER A 335 -5.76 9.55 14.02
CA SER A 335 -6.65 10.69 13.77
C SER A 335 -6.67 11.69 14.93
N LEU A 336 -6.68 11.19 16.17
CA LEU A 336 -6.60 12.01 17.38
C LEU A 336 -5.23 12.70 17.49
N ALA A 337 -4.14 11.99 17.23
CA ALA A 337 -2.80 12.57 17.22
C ALA A 337 -2.64 13.70 16.17
N ILE A 338 -3.23 13.53 14.99
CA ILE A 338 -3.22 14.55 13.92
C ILE A 338 -4.17 15.70 14.23
N LYS A 339 -5.28 15.46 14.94
CA LYS A 339 -6.20 16.51 15.40
C LYS A 339 -5.47 17.53 16.27
N ASP A 340 -4.66 17.08 17.22
CA ASP A 340 -3.88 17.97 18.09
C ASP A 340 -2.92 18.86 17.28
N GLU A 341 -2.29 18.31 16.25
CA GLU A 341 -1.41 19.08 15.36
C GLU A 341 -2.16 20.13 14.53
N VAL A 342 -3.38 19.80 14.07
CA VAL A 342 -4.25 20.73 13.36
C VAL A 342 -4.65 21.90 14.26
N GLU A 343 -5.02 21.63 15.50
CA GLU A 343 -5.42 22.65 16.47
C GLU A 343 -4.25 23.54 16.91
N ASP A 344 -3.06 22.97 17.04
CA ASP A 344 -1.86 23.76 17.32
C ASP A 344 -1.45 24.64 16.13
N LEU A 345 -1.60 24.16 14.89
CA LEU A 345 -1.38 24.97 13.70
C LEU A 345 -2.36 26.15 13.65
N GLU A 346 -3.66 25.90 13.92
CA GLU A 346 -4.66 26.97 14.00
C GLU A 346 -4.30 27.99 15.11
N THR A 347 -3.94 27.50 16.30
CA THR A 347 -3.54 28.34 17.44
C THR A 347 -2.29 29.17 17.13
N ALA A 348 -1.35 28.63 16.34
CA ALA A 348 -0.15 29.33 15.89
C ALA A 348 -0.40 30.31 14.73
N GLY A 349 -1.66 30.51 14.32
CA GLY A 349 -2.06 31.50 13.32
C GLY A 349 -2.05 31.00 11.87
N ILE A 350 -1.88 29.69 11.64
CA ILE A 350 -1.96 29.08 10.31
C ILE A 350 -3.43 28.90 9.92
N LYS A 351 -3.90 29.74 8.98
CA LYS A 351 -5.32 29.84 8.59
C LYS A 351 -5.76 28.85 7.50
N VAL A 352 -4.81 28.22 6.83
CA VAL A 352 -5.08 27.24 5.77
C VAL A 352 -4.29 25.98 6.11
N ILE A 353 -4.97 24.86 6.25
CA ILE A 353 -4.33 23.58 6.61
C ILE A 353 -4.74 22.54 5.58
N GLN A 354 -3.73 21.91 4.98
CA GLN A 354 -3.86 20.83 4.04
C GLN A 354 -3.52 19.51 4.71
N ILE A 355 -4.38 18.51 4.51
CA ILE A 355 -4.25 17.16 5.09
C ILE A 355 -4.38 16.13 3.96
N ASP A 356 -3.25 15.57 3.55
CA ASP A 356 -3.15 14.75 2.33
C ASP A 356 -3.62 13.31 2.53
N LYS A 357 -4.48 12.82 1.63
CA LYS A 357 -5.04 11.46 1.65
C LYS A 357 -4.63 10.62 0.45
N ALA A 358 -3.34 10.59 0.12
CA ALA A 358 -2.84 9.87 -1.05
C ALA A 358 -3.30 8.40 -1.11
N ALA A 359 -3.40 7.72 0.03
CA ALA A 359 -3.74 6.30 0.11
C ALA A 359 -5.23 6.00 0.37
N LEU A 360 -6.16 6.97 0.27
CA LEU A 360 -7.55 6.78 0.71
C LEU A 360 -8.22 5.55 0.07
N ARG A 361 -7.89 5.27 -1.20
CA ARG A 361 -8.48 4.15 -1.94
C ARG A 361 -7.71 2.84 -1.77
N GLU A 362 -6.46 2.88 -1.30
CA GLU A 362 -5.60 1.70 -1.30
C GLU A 362 -5.96 0.67 -0.22
N GLY A 363 -6.61 1.13 0.87
CA GLY A 363 -7.14 0.25 1.91
C GLY A 363 -8.53 -0.34 1.60
N LEU A 364 -9.10 -0.04 0.43
CA LEU A 364 -10.45 -0.49 0.06
C LEU A 364 -10.46 -2.04 -0.05
N PRO A 365 -11.36 -2.73 0.69
CA PRO A 365 -11.44 -4.19 0.65
C PRO A 365 -11.69 -4.73 -0.76
N LEU A 366 -11.27 -5.97 -1.03
CA LEU A 366 -11.51 -6.60 -2.34
C LEU A 366 -12.98 -6.97 -2.55
N ARG A 367 -13.70 -7.24 -1.45
CA ARG A 367 -15.15 -7.54 -1.45
C ARG A 367 -15.96 -6.25 -1.48
N LYS A 368 -16.83 -6.12 -2.48
CA LYS A 368 -17.70 -4.94 -2.66
C LYS A 368 -18.62 -4.69 -1.47
N SER A 369 -19.10 -5.75 -0.83
CA SER A 369 -19.95 -5.67 0.36
C SER A 369 -19.24 -5.00 1.55
N GLU A 370 -17.92 -5.06 1.62
CA GLU A 370 -17.12 -4.49 2.71
C GLU A 370 -16.70 -3.03 2.46
N HIS A 371 -16.90 -2.51 1.23
CA HIS A 371 -16.50 -1.14 0.88
C HIS A 371 -17.17 -0.08 1.76
N ALA A 372 -18.46 -0.24 2.04
CA ALA A 372 -19.23 0.76 2.79
C ALA A 372 -18.66 0.95 4.20
N PHE A 373 -18.34 -0.16 4.88
CA PHE A 373 -17.73 -0.13 6.20
C PHE A 373 -16.37 0.58 6.16
N TYR A 374 -15.49 0.20 5.24
CA TYR A 374 -14.19 0.86 5.11
C TYR A 374 -14.31 2.36 4.84
N LEU A 375 -15.14 2.76 3.87
CA LEU A 375 -15.29 4.16 3.48
C LEU A 375 -15.86 5.01 4.62
N ASP A 376 -16.84 4.49 5.37
CA ASP A 376 -17.35 5.17 6.56
C ASP A 376 -16.23 5.43 7.58
N ARG A 377 -15.49 4.39 7.96
CA ARG A 377 -14.41 4.49 8.95
C ARG A 377 -13.26 5.38 8.48
N ALA A 378 -12.86 5.28 7.22
CA ALA A 378 -11.79 6.09 6.62
C ALA A 378 -12.17 7.58 6.54
N VAL A 379 -13.41 7.89 6.13
CA VAL A 379 -13.91 9.27 6.09
C VAL A 379 -14.10 9.82 7.51
N HIS A 380 -14.63 9.01 8.43
CA HIS A 380 -14.75 9.37 9.84
C HIS A 380 -13.38 9.74 10.43
N SER A 381 -12.37 8.90 10.24
CA SER A 381 -10.99 9.15 10.68
C SER A 381 -10.49 10.51 10.23
N PHE A 382 -10.74 10.88 8.97
CA PHE A 382 -10.39 12.21 8.51
C PHE A 382 -11.21 13.34 9.13
N ARG A 383 -12.51 13.14 9.38
CA ARG A 383 -13.32 14.19 10.02
C ARG A 383 -12.82 14.49 11.43
N ILE A 384 -12.38 13.47 12.17
CA ILE A 384 -11.79 13.64 13.52
C ILE A 384 -10.62 14.61 13.48
N THR A 385 -9.77 14.59 12.44
CA THR A 385 -8.57 15.44 12.41
C THR A 385 -8.85 16.93 12.38
N ASN A 386 -10.05 17.35 11.99
CA ASN A 386 -10.38 18.78 11.80
C ASN A 386 -11.79 19.15 12.27
N CYS A 387 -12.46 18.32 13.07
CA CYS A 387 -13.80 18.64 13.57
C CYS A 387 -13.81 19.80 14.56
N GLY A 388 -12.69 20.08 15.24
CA GLY A 388 -12.54 21.19 16.19
C GLY A 388 -12.13 22.54 15.58
N VAL A 389 -11.84 22.57 14.27
CA VAL A 389 -11.34 23.75 13.56
C VAL A 389 -12.47 24.76 13.30
N LYS A 390 -12.19 26.06 13.49
CA LYS A 390 -13.17 27.15 13.31
C LYS A 390 -13.54 27.33 11.83
N ASP A 391 -14.75 27.85 11.57
CA ASP A 391 -15.23 28.14 10.21
C ASP A 391 -14.33 29.13 9.43
N ALA A 392 -13.62 30.01 10.15
CA ALA A 392 -12.69 30.96 9.56
C ALA A 392 -11.41 30.31 8.97
N THR A 393 -11.15 29.04 9.31
CA THR A 393 -10.01 28.27 8.81
C THR A 393 -10.45 27.46 7.58
N GLN A 394 -9.92 27.81 6.40
CA GLN A 394 -10.38 27.21 5.15
C GLN A 394 -9.94 25.76 4.99
N ARG A 395 -10.88 24.90 4.58
CA ARG A 395 -10.65 23.49 4.20
C ARG A 395 -10.65 23.40 2.68
N GLY A 396 -9.47 23.29 2.06
CA GLY A 396 -9.33 23.20 0.60
C GLY A 396 -9.32 21.76 0.10
N GLY A 397 -10.08 21.47 -0.95
CA GLY A 397 -9.94 20.26 -1.77
C GLY A 397 -9.26 20.61 -3.10
N GLU A 398 -8.35 19.75 -3.56
CA GLU A 398 -7.53 19.99 -4.75
C GLU A 398 -8.16 19.34 -6.00
N VAL A 399 -8.04 20.01 -7.16
CA VAL A 399 -8.39 19.45 -8.48
C VAL A 399 -7.14 19.53 -9.36
N GLY A 400 -6.58 18.37 -9.70
CA GLY A 400 -5.24 18.27 -10.33
C GLY A 400 -5.19 18.40 -11.87
N GLY A 401 -4.04 18.85 -12.36
CA GLY A 401 -3.54 18.62 -13.72
C GLY A 401 -1.99 18.62 -13.85
N TRP A 402 -1.44 17.60 -14.53
CA TRP A 402 -0.07 17.33 -15.05
C TRP A 402 1.03 16.70 -14.17
N ASN A 403 1.36 15.43 -14.47
CA ASN A 403 2.49 14.68 -13.91
C ASN A 403 3.56 14.23 -14.94
N ARG A 404 3.65 14.91 -16.10
CA ARG A 404 4.65 14.60 -17.15
C ARG A 404 5.83 15.58 -17.10
N PRO A 405 7.06 15.15 -17.46
CA PRO A 405 8.22 16.04 -17.61
C PRO A 405 8.08 16.87 -18.91
N ARG A 406 7.09 17.76 -18.92
CA ARG A 406 6.78 18.71 -20.00
C ARG A 406 6.31 19.99 -19.34
N ILE A 407 6.71 21.12 -19.90
CA ILE A 407 6.20 22.43 -19.49
C ILE A 407 4.91 22.71 -20.29
N PRO A 408 3.71 22.66 -19.68
CA PRO A 408 2.47 23.02 -20.38
C PRO A 408 2.46 24.52 -20.71
N SER A 409 1.89 24.89 -21.85
CA SER A 409 1.74 26.31 -22.23
C SER A 409 0.57 26.96 -21.48
N THR A 410 0.55 28.30 -21.43
CA THR A 410 -0.54 29.08 -20.83
C THR A 410 -1.88 28.76 -21.46
N GLU A 411 -1.92 28.60 -22.79
CA GLU A 411 -3.13 28.29 -23.56
C GLU A 411 -3.66 26.90 -23.23
N GLU A 412 -2.76 25.92 -23.09
CA GLU A 412 -3.11 24.53 -22.73
C GLU A 412 -3.73 24.45 -21.32
N ILE A 413 -3.24 25.26 -20.39
CA ILE A 413 -3.80 25.37 -19.03
C ILE A 413 -5.13 26.12 -19.04
N ALA A 414 -5.22 27.24 -19.76
CA ALA A 414 -6.45 28.03 -19.85
C ALA A 414 -7.61 27.23 -20.48
N ASP A 415 -7.35 26.48 -21.56
CA ASP A 415 -8.32 25.58 -22.19
C ASP A 415 -8.84 24.52 -21.21
N ARG A 416 -7.97 23.96 -20.36
CA ARG A 416 -8.38 23.01 -19.31
C ARG A 416 -9.26 23.65 -18.26
N ILE A 417 -8.91 24.84 -17.77
CA ILE A 417 -9.72 25.55 -16.78
C ILE A 417 -11.09 25.89 -17.39
N ASN A 418 -11.15 26.36 -18.64
CA ASN A 418 -12.42 26.62 -19.33
C ASN A 418 -13.28 25.36 -19.46
N LYS A 419 -12.68 24.20 -19.80
CA LYS A 419 -13.40 22.92 -19.79
C LYS A 419 -13.94 22.56 -18.40
N MET A 420 -13.18 22.81 -17.33
CA MET A 420 -13.66 22.60 -15.97
C MET A 420 -14.81 23.54 -15.62
N LEU A 421 -14.76 24.81 -16.03
CA LEU A 421 -15.80 25.81 -15.80
C LEU A 421 -17.14 25.48 -16.49
N THR A 422 -17.15 24.60 -17.50
CA THR A 422 -18.41 24.11 -18.09
C THR A 422 -19.20 23.21 -17.15
N VAL A 423 -18.56 22.67 -16.10
CA VAL A 423 -19.16 21.73 -15.14
C VAL A 423 -19.10 22.26 -13.71
N LEU A 424 -18.03 22.95 -13.33
CA LEU A 424 -17.76 23.47 -12.00
C LEU A 424 -18.04 24.96 -11.94
N LYS A 425 -18.63 25.42 -10.82
CA LYS A 425 -18.85 26.84 -10.60
C LYS A 425 -17.52 27.57 -10.39
N SER A 426 -17.37 28.74 -11.01
CA SER A 426 -16.15 29.55 -10.93
C SER A 426 -15.78 29.95 -9.50
N ASN A 427 -16.77 30.16 -8.63
CA ASN A 427 -16.56 30.62 -7.25
C ASN A 427 -15.96 29.55 -6.30
N ILE A 428 -15.80 28.31 -6.77
CA ILE A 428 -15.21 27.21 -5.98
C ILE A 428 -14.03 26.52 -6.68
N LEU A 429 -13.66 26.97 -7.89
CA LEU A 429 -12.60 26.34 -8.68
C LEU A 429 -11.23 26.90 -8.29
N TRP A 430 -10.30 26.01 -7.95
CA TRP A 430 -8.90 26.32 -7.68
C TRP A 430 -8.01 25.76 -8.78
N ALA A 431 -6.88 26.44 -9.07
CA ALA A 431 -5.89 25.99 -10.04
C ALA A 431 -4.58 25.62 -9.32
N ASN A 432 -4.17 24.35 -9.42
CA ASN A 432 -2.96 23.82 -8.80
C ASN A 432 -2.35 22.68 -9.65
N PRO A 433 -1.07 22.32 -9.45
CA PRO A 433 -0.47 21.14 -10.09
C PRO A 433 -1.15 19.83 -9.66
N ASP A 434 -0.93 18.74 -10.41
CA ASP A 434 -1.43 17.38 -10.09
C ASP A 434 -1.04 16.89 -8.68
N CYS A 435 0.19 17.18 -8.26
CA CYS A 435 0.78 16.68 -7.02
C CYS A 435 2.00 17.54 -6.63
N GLY A 436 2.64 17.21 -5.50
CA GLY A 436 3.88 17.82 -5.04
C GLY A 436 5.01 17.74 -6.07
N LEU A 437 5.91 18.71 -6.02
CA LEU A 437 6.94 18.93 -7.05
C LEU A 437 8.32 18.34 -6.70
N LYS A 438 8.41 17.51 -5.66
CA LYS A 438 9.67 16.96 -5.10
C LYS A 438 10.54 16.22 -6.12
N THR A 439 9.93 15.58 -7.11
CA THR A 439 10.62 14.79 -8.15
C THR A 439 10.95 15.59 -9.41
N ARG A 440 10.60 16.88 -9.46
CA ARG A 440 10.79 17.77 -10.62
C ARG A 440 12.02 18.64 -10.47
N LYS A 441 12.55 19.09 -11.62
CA LYS A 441 13.67 20.04 -11.64
C LYS A 441 13.16 21.47 -11.68
N TYR A 442 13.90 22.40 -11.09
CA TYR A 442 13.53 23.82 -11.08
C TYR A 442 13.36 24.43 -12.47
N ALA A 443 14.16 24.00 -13.44
CA ALA A 443 14.06 24.42 -14.83
C ALA A 443 12.72 24.05 -15.48
N GLU A 444 12.02 23.04 -14.96
CA GLU A 444 10.69 22.62 -15.40
C GLU A 444 9.59 23.33 -14.59
N VAL A 445 9.77 23.39 -13.27
CA VAL A 445 8.76 23.90 -12.33
C VAL A 445 8.51 25.39 -12.52
N LYS A 446 9.57 26.20 -12.60
CA LYS A 446 9.45 27.66 -12.64
C LYS A 446 8.60 28.15 -13.83
N PRO A 447 8.91 27.79 -15.09
CA PRO A 447 8.09 28.22 -16.22
C PRO A 447 6.68 27.60 -16.22
N ALA A 448 6.51 26.35 -15.75
CA ALA A 448 5.19 25.73 -15.67
C ALA A 448 4.24 26.46 -14.72
N LEU A 449 4.73 26.85 -13.53
CA LEU A 449 3.92 27.61 -12.58
C LEU A 449 3.65 29.05 -13.04
N GLN A 450 4.60 29.69 -13.74
CA GLN A 450 4.38 31.00 -14.36
C GLN A 450 3.25 30.95 -15.40
N ASN A 451 3.24 29.93 -16.25
CA ASN A 451 2.17 29.72 -17.24
C ASN A 451 0.81 29.48 -16.58
N MET A 452 0.77 28.72 -15.47
CA MET A 452 -0.46 28.46 -14.72
C MET A 452 -1.06 29.73 -14.13
N VAL A 453 -0.22 30.58 -13.51
CA VAL A 453 -0.63 31.87 -12.97
C VAL A 453 -1.10 32.81 -14.08
N ALA A 454 -0.38 32.86 -15.20
CA ALA A 454 -0.78 33.68 -16.35
C ALA A 454 -2.15 33.24 -16.91
N ALA A 455 -2.41 31.94 -16.99
CA ALA A 455 -3.70 31.41 -17.42
C ALA A 455 -4.82 31.78 -16.45
N ALA A 456 -4.59 31.65 -15.15
CA ALA A 456 -5.57 32.04 -14.13
C ALA A 456 -5.88 33.55 -14.18
N LYS A 457 -4.86 34.40 -14.32
CA LYS A 457 -5.03 35.86 -14.48
C LYS A 457 -5.83 36.21 -15.72
N LEU A 458 -5.53 35.57 -16.86
CA LEU A 458 -6.27 35.76 -18.11
C LEU A 458 -7.77 35.45 -17.92
N LEU A 459 -8.09 34.32 -17.30
CA LEU A 459 -9.47 33.88 -17.10
C LEU A 459 -10.21 34.72 -16.04
N ARG A 460 -9.53 35.21 -15.00
CA ARG A 460 -10.12 36.15 -14.03
C ARG A 460 -10.64 37.41 -14.72
N THR A 461 -9.89 37.96 -15.68
CA THR A 461 -10.32 39.13 -16.45
C THR A 461 -11.52 38.83 -17.36
N GLN A 462 -11.66 37.59 -17.84
CA GLN A 462 -12.78 37.18 -18.71
C GLN A 462 -14.07 36.86 -17.93
N LEU A 463 -13.94 36.48 -16.66
CA LEU A 463 -15.05 36.09 -15.78
C LEU A 463 -15.53 37.21 -14.86
N ALA A 464 -14.75 38.29 -14.74
CA ALA A 464 -15.13 39.54 -14.07
C ALA A 464 -16.10 40.33 -14.94
#